data_AF-A0A969KS47-F1
#
_entry.id   AF-A0A969KS47-F1
#
_cell.length_a   1.000
_cell.length_b   1.000
_cell.length_c   1.000
_cell.angle_alpha   90.00
_cell.angle_beta   90.00
_cell.angle_gamma   90.00
#
_symmetry.space_group_name_H-M   'P 1'
#
loop_
_entity.id
_entity.type
_entity.pdbx_description
1 polymer ?
#
loop_
_entity_poly.entity_id
_entity_poly.type
_entity_poly.pdbx_seq_one_letter_code
_entity_poly.pdbx_strand_id
1 'polypeptide(L)'
;MERRLCGTILPRRRWPLRRKSQPDADAQPVSSHPQTRPGQSSGAIPREPGGDRTGPHQTRHSLCGRQLGIASAGAWGLGWEVWLDGQEITQFTYFQQAGSLALEPVSVEITYGLDRIVMYLQNKTDVWSIDVDGAHTFGEVYAQPEVENCVYNFELADVERLKRLYEIYELEAQACIARGLVVPAYDFVLRQSHTFNLLDARGAVGVTERAKYFARMRGQSRAISELYVEQRQREEYPWLNDSSANGSQKPSVVMPPAESSNATPDLAQDLLLELGSEELPPHDVVHGISQIRELLAKLLESNRLAYGELHVTGTTRRLVAHVRDLAPMQNDEISEKRGPSLDRAYDAVGAPTRAAEGFARGQGVNVQTLEVRDNYVYAVKRVKGQPASNVLPALCTELLDSLRWGKTMRWNESGVGYPRPLRWIVALHGASVVPFIWAGVSSGRISRGPRFADAAAQLATGEFTTLEIADTRSYFDKLSAIGVTLDRDARRAGGRTSKTDRRAGQWCHPGR
;
A
#
# COMPACT_ATOMS: atom_id res chain seq x y z
N MET A 1 -0.05 61.63 -42.23
CA MET A 1 -0.33 60.86 -43.46
C MET A 1 -0.37 59.39 -43.09
N GLU A 2 -1.39 58.88 -42.40
CA GLU A 2 -2.68 58.46 -42.98
C GLU A 2 -2.56 57.65 -44.28
N ARG A 3 -2.71 56.33 -44.18
CA ARG A 3 -3.73 55.45 -44.82
C ARG A 3 -3.26 54.00 -44.68
N ARG A 4 -3.91 53.22 -43.81
CA ARG A 4 -5.03 52.30 -44.10
C ARG A 4 -4.67 51.18 -45.08
N LEU A 5 -4.57 49.95 -44.55
CA LEU A 5 -5.28 48.80 -45.10
C LEU A 5 -5.77 47.95 -43.92
N CYS A 6 -7.08 47.98 -43.73
CA CYS A 6 -7.87 47.13 -42.85
C CYS A 6 -8.49 46.01 -43.70
N GLY A 7 -8.68 44.82 -43.13
CA GLY A 7 -9.41 43.68 -43.72
C GLY A 7 -8.49 42.50 -44.02
N THR A 8 -8.67 41.30 -43.46
CA THR A 8 -9.94 40.57 -43.34
C THR A 8 -9.83 39.54 -42.21
N ILE A 9 -10.79 39.57 -41.28
CA ILE A 9 -11.01 38.56 -40.26
C ILE A 9 -11.52 37.29 -40.94
N LEU A 10 -10.75 36.20 -40.89
CA LEU A 10 -11.21 34.88 -41.35
C LEU A 10 -12.15 34.25 -40.29
N PRO A 11 -13.29 33.64 -40.70
CA PRO A 11 -14.24 33.09 -39.74
C PRO A 11 -13.75 31.78 -39.13
N ARG A 12 -14.12 31.54 -37.86
CA ARG A 12 -13.97 30.27 -37.14
C ARG A 12 -14.59 29.12 -37.96
N ARG A 13 -13.75 28.30 -38.62
CA ARG A 13 -14.20 27.03 -39.21
C ARG A 13 -14.21 25.94 -38.15
N ARG A 14 -15.38 25.36 -37.89
CA ARG A 14 -15.53 24.09 -37.18
C ARG A 14 -14.77 23.00 -37.93
N TRP A 15 -13.83 22.35 -37.27
CA TRP A 15 -13.14 21.17 -37.78
C TRP A 15 -14.08 19.95 -37.77
N PRO A 16 -14.22 19.20 -38.87
CA PRO A 16 -15.02 17.98 -38.87
C PRO A 16 -14.23 16.83 -38.23
N LEU A 17 -14.79 16.25 -37.17
CA LEU A 17 -14.35 14.97 -36.61
C LEU A 17 -14.50 13.87 -37.68
N ARG A 18 -13.37 13.35 -38.16
CA ARG A 18 -13.33 12.23 -39.11
C ARG A 18 -13.82 10.94 -38.39
N ARG A 19 -15.01 10.46 -38.74
CA ARG A 19 -15.46 9.11 -38.34
C ARG A 19 -14.56 8.07 -39.03
N LYS A 20 -13.97 7.17 -38.24
CA LYS A 20 -13.28 5.98 -38.76
C LYS A 20 -14.27 5.09 -39.51
N SER A 21 -13.94 4.74 -40.75
CA SER A 21 -14.54 3.64 -41.49
C SER A 21 -14.09 2.30 -40.88
N GLN A 22 -15.05 1.42 -40.58
CA GLN A 22 -14.80 0.01 -40.27
C GLN A 22 -14.34 -0.72 -41.54
N PRO A 23 -13.40 -1.69 -41.46
CA PRO A 23 -13.19 -2.63 -42.53
C PRO A 23 -14.14 -3.83 -42.41
N ASP A 24 -14.61 -4.29 -43.56
CA ASP A 24 -15.42 -5.48 -43.78
C ASP A 24 -14.71 -6.75 -43.28
N ALA A 25 -15.48 -7.65 -42.67
CA ALA A 25 -15.05 -8.95 -42.19
C ALA A 25 -15.61 -10.03 -43.11
N ASP A 26 -14.72 -10.80 -43.74
CA ASP A 26 -15.02 -12.08 -44.38
C ASP A 26 -14.09 -13.17 -43.84
N ALA A 27 -14.62 -14.03 -42.97
CA ALA A 27 -14.30 -15.46 -42.83
C ALA A 27 -15.21 -16.11 -41.76
N GLN A 28 -15.94 -17.16 -42.16
CA GLN A 28 -16.90 -17.93 -41.38
C GLN A 28 -16.23 -19.03 -40.47
N PRO A 29 -16.94 -20.04 -39.92
CA PRO A 29 -17.49 -20.03 -38.55
C PRO A 29 -17.03 -21.24 -37.70
N VAL A 30 -17.05 -21.14 -36.37
CA VAL A 30 -17.20 -22.34 -35.52
C VAL A 30 -18.13 -22.05 -34.34
N SER A 31 -19.21 -22.81 -34.31
CA SER A 31 -20.31 -22.82 -33.36
C SER A 31 -19.93 -23.41 -32.00
N SER A 32 -20.44 -22.83 -30.92
CA SER A 32 -21.28 -23.53 -29.93
C SER A 32 -21.76 -22.57 -28.83
N HIS A 33 -23.00 -22.09 -28.98
CA HIS A 33 -23.89 -21.73 -27.86
C HIS A 33 -24.40 -23.03 -27.20
N PRO A 34 -24.79 -23.04 -25.91
CA PRO A 34 -26.03 -22.45 -25.41
C PRO A 34 -25.82 -21.71 -24.06
N GLN A 35 -26.67 -20.83 -23.51
CA GLN A 35 -28.11 -20.66 -23.61
C GLN A 35 -28.45 -19.31 -22.96
N THR A 36 -29.22 -18.47 -23.65
CA THR A 36 -29.96 -17.33 -23.08
C THR A 36 -31.32 -17.79 -22.53
N ARG A 37 -31.80 -17.14 -21.46
CA ARG A 37 -33.23 -16.85 -21.29
C ARG A 37 -33.45 -15.43 -20.71
N PRO A 38 -34.61 -14.81 -20.98
CA PRO A 38 -34.72 -13.37 -21.20
C PRO A 38 -35.63 -12.64 -20.19
N GLY A 39 -35.60 -11.31 -20.25
CA GLY A 39 -36.71 -10.45 -19.85
C GLY A 39 -36.38 -9.48 -18.73
N GLN A 40 -36.26 -8.19 -19.06
CA GLN A 40 -37.29 -7.19 -18.76
C GLN A 40 -36.80 -5.78 -19.11
N SER A 41 -37.67 -5.08 -19.83
CA SER A 41 -37.61 -3.67 -20.18
C SER A 41 -37.55 -2.76 -18.94
N SER A 42 -36.69 -1.74 -18.97
CA SER A 42 -36.90 -0.53 -18.16
C SER A 42 -36.70 0.70 -19.04
N GLY A 43 -37.78 1.47 -19.18
CA GLY A 43 -37.89 2.65 -20.04
C GLY A 43 -36.95 3.79 -19.67
N ALA A 44 -36.69 4.61 -20.69
CA ALA A 44 -36.01 5.89 -20.56
C ALA A 44 -36.85 6.86 -19.73
N ILE A 45 -36.24 7.47 -18.71
CA ILE A 45 -36.81 8.59 -17.96
C ILE A 45 -36.36 9.90 -18.65
N PRO A 46 -37.25 10.89 -18.89
CA PRO A 46 -36.89 12.14 -19.56
C PRO A 46 -35.99 13.01 -18.70
N ARG A 47 -35.08 13.77 -19.33
CA ARG A 47 -34.32 14.84 -18.67
C ARG A 47 -35.15 16.14 -18.69
N GLU A 48 -35.52 16.66 -17.53
CA GLU A 48 -35.99 18.05 -17.39
C GLU A 48 -34.80 19.04 -17.34
N PRO A 49 -34.98 20.27 -17.84
CA PRO A 49 -33.92 21.27 -17.92
C PRO A 49 -33.85 22.17 -16.67
N GLY A 50 -32.63 22.60 -16.33
CA GLY A 50 -32.35 23.87 -15.65
C GLY A 50 -32.79 24.01 -14.20
N GLY A 51 -31.93 23.58 -13.27
CA GLY A 51 -31.98 23.99 -11.86
C GLY A 51 -30.57 24.36 -11.42
N ASP A 52 -30.38 25.64 -11.13
CA ASP A 52 -29.15 26.24 -10.61
C ASP A 52 -28.70 25.49 -9.33
N ARG A 53 -27.50 24.91 -9.36
CA ARG A 53 -26.93 24.10 -8.26
C ARG A 53 -25.90 24.93 -7.51
N THR A 54 -26.37 25.92 -6.76
CA THR A 54 -25.59 26.58 -5.72
C THR A 54 -25.84 25.87 -4.39
N GLY A 55 -25.25 24.68 -4.24
CA GLY A 55 -25.13 23.98 -2.96
C GLY A 55 -23.66 23.70 -2.68
N PRO A 56 -23.20 23.64 -1.42
CA PRO A 56 -21.80 23.36 -1.11
C PRO A 56 -21.42 22.02 -1.74
N HIS A 57 -20.42 22.07 -2.63
CA HIS A 57 -19.92 20.89 -3.32
C HIS A 57 -19.51 19.86 -2.26
N GLN A 58 -20.17 18.70 -2.29
CA GLN A 58 -19.81 17.59 -1.42
C GLN A 58 -18.51 17.00 -1.96
N THR A 59 -17.38 17.49 -1.45
CA THR A 59 -16.05 17.11 -1.93
C THR A 59 -15.87 15.60 -1.83
N ARG A 60 -15.69 14.93 -2.97
CA ARG A 60 -15.43 13.49 -3.02
C ARG A 60 -13.94 13.26 -3.14
N HIS A 61 -13.36 12.82 -2.03
CA HIS A 61 -11.99 12.33 -2.01
C HIS A 61 -11.99 10.82 -2.27
N SER A 62 -11.18 10.37 -3.24
CA SER A 62 -10.89 8.95 -3.39
C SER A 62 -9.40 8.72 -3.56
N LEU A 63 -8.92 7.62 -3.01
CA LEU A 63 -7.55 7.17 -3.14
C LEU A 63 -7.54 5.90 -3.98
N CYS A 64 -6.72 5.88 -5.03
CA CYS A 64 -6.60 4.73 -5.94
C CYS A 64 -5.17 4.19 -5.88
N GLY A 65 -5.01 2.91 -5.53
CA GLY A 65 -3.70 2.27 -5.47
C GLY A 65 -3.11 2.09 -6.87
N ARG A 66 -1.84 2.48 -7.06
CA ARG A 66 -1.12 2.31 -8.34
C ARG A 66 0.33 1.85 -8.15
N GLN A 67 0.84 1.30 -9.24
CA GLN A 67 2.26 1.07 -9.49
C GLN A 67 2.70 2.15 -10.49
N LEU A 68 3.72 2.93 -10.14
CA LEU A 68 4.39 3.79 -11.09
C LEU A 68 5.64 3.07 -11.61
N GLY A 69 5.83 3.08 -12.92
CA GLY A 69 7.03 2.60 -13.58
C GLY A 69 7.47 3.61 -14.61
N ILE A 70 8.65 4.20 -14.41
CA ILE A 70 9.27 5.10 -15.38
C ILE A 70 10.21 4.24 -16.23
N ALA A 71 9.65 3.73 -17.32
CA ALA A 71 10.30 2.73 -18.15
C ALA A 71 11.60 3.22 -18.80
N SER A 72 11.82 4.52 -18.97
CA SER A 72 13.08 5.10 -19.48
C SER A 72 14.16 5.19 -18.40
N ALA A 73 13.80 5.61 -17.19
CA ALA A 73 14.72 5.81 -16.07
C ALA A 73 15.00 4.52 -15.25
N GLY A 74 14.37 3.40 -15.59
CA GLY A 74 14.51 2.15 -14.82
C GLY A 74 14.01 2.28 -13.39
N ALA A 75 13.09 3.21 -13.14
CA ALA A 75 12.55 3.51 -11.81
C ALA A 75 11.16 2.91 -11.64
N TRP A 76 10.87 2.41 -10.45
CA TRP A 76 9.53 1.95 -10.11
C TRP A 76 9.23 2.14 -8.62
N GLY A 77 7.95 2.37 -8.32
CA GLY A 77 7.47 2.57 -6.97
C GLY A 77 6.00 2.24 -6.80
N LEU A 78 5.61 2.01 -5.55
CA LEU A 78 4.22 1.77 -5.19
C LEU A 78 3.65 3.01 -4.52
N GLY A 79 2.37 3.26 -4.76
CA GLY A 79 1.72 4.40 -4.12
C GLY A 79 0.26 4.53 -4.47
N TRP A 80 -0.22 5.75 -4.51
CA TRP A 80 -1.63 6.04 -4.75
C TRP A 80 -1.84 7.42 -5.34
N GLU A 81 -3.03 7.59 -5.88
CA GLU A 81 -3.50 8.87 -6.41
C GLU A 81 -4.52 9.47 -5.50
N VAL A 82 -4.42 10.77 -5.33
CA VAL A 82 -5.39 11.60 -4.63
C VAL A 82 -6.33 12.20 -5.65
N TRP A 83 -7.60 11.85 -5.53
CA TRP A 83 -8.66 12.41 -6.35
C TRP A 83 -9.47 13.40 -5.55
N LEU A 84 -9.79 14.52 -6.17
CA LEU A 84 -10.63 15.60 -5.66
C LEU A 84 -11.72 15.87 -6.70
N ASP A 85 -12.97 15.62 -6.35
CA ASP A 85 -14.14 15.84 -7.23
C ASP A 85 -14.03 15.20 -8.62
N GLY A 86 -13.46 13.99 -8.66
CA GLY A 86 -13.29 13.23 -9.89
C GLY A 86 -12.10 13.68 -10.74
N GLN A 87 -11.22 14.53 -10.22
CA GLN A 87 -9.95 14.89 -10.85
C GLN A 87 -8.78 14.41 -9.99
N GLU A 88 -7.79 13.78 -10.60
CA GLU A 88 -6.54 13.42 -9.93
C GLU A 88 -5.72 14.69 -9.67
N ILE A 89 -5.40 15.01 -8.42
CA ILE A 89 -4.68 16.24 -8.04
C ILE A 89 -3.28 15.99 -7.50
N THR A 90 -3.00 14.79 -6.99
CA THR A 90 -1.70 14.46 -6.42
C THR A 90 -1.38 12.99 -6.61
N GLN A 91 -0.11 12.69 -6.88
CA GLN A 91 0.41 11.33 -6.88
C GLN A 91 1.43 11.16 -5.74
N PHE A 92 1.27 10.08 -4.98
CA PHE A 92 2.27 9.62 -4.01
C PHE A 92 2.97 8.40 -4.58
N THR A 93 4.30 8.36 -4.54
CA THR A 93 5.09 7.22 -4.99
C THR A 93 6.23 6.94 -4.01
N TYR A 94 6.27 5.73 -3.45
CA TYR A 94 7.43 5.21 -2.71
C TYR A 94 8.33 4.45 -3.67
N PHE A 95 9.43 5.06 -4.09
CA PHE A 95 10.36 4.45 -5.04
C PHE A 95 11.11 3.28 -4.39
N GLN A 96 10.97 2.09 -4.97
CA GLN A 96 11.73 0.92 -4.55
C GLN A 96 13.03 0.80 -5.35
N GLN A 97 13.04 1.36 -6.56
CA GLN A 97 14.15 1.33 -7.48
C GLN A 97 14.20 2.64 -8.28
N ALA A 98 15.40 3.13 -8.56
CA ALA A 98 15.67 4.18 -9.54
C ALA A 98 16.96 3.85 -10.31
N GLY A 99 17.01 4.13 -11.61
CA GLY A 99 18.20 3.81 -12.39
C GLY A 99 18.53 2.32 -12.44
N SER A 100 17.53 1.45 -12.32
CA SER A 100 17.72 0.00 -12.14
C SER A 100 18.46 -0.43 -10.87
N LEU A 101 18.66 0.47 -9.91
CA LEU A 101 19.25 0.20 -8.60
C LEU A 101 18.18 0.22 -7.51
N ALA A 102 18.24 -0.74 -6.59
CA ALA A 102 17.38 -0.73 -5.42
C ALA A 102 17.72 0.47 -4.52
N LEU A 103 16.71 1.19 -4.06
CA LEU A 103 16.92 2.37 -3.21
C LEU A 103 17.07 1.98 -1.75
N GLU A 104 18.01 2.64 -1.08
CA GLU A 104 18.23 2.57 0.36
C GLU A 104 18.84 3.91 0.83
N PRO A 105 18.08 4.75 1.56
CA PRO A 105 16.68 4.56 1.98
C PRO A 105 15.69 4.70 0.81
N VAL A 106 14.45 4.24 1.03
CA VAL A 106 13.34 4.45 0.09
C VAL A 106 12.91 5.91 0.11
N SER A 107 12.89 6.56 -1.06
CA SER A 107 12.39 7.92 -1.23
C SER A 107 10.89 7.94 -1.49
N VAL A 108 10.21 8.95 -0.94
CA VAL A 108 8.82 9.29 -1.29
C VAL A 108 8.79 10.50 -2.21
N GLU A 109 8.05 10.37 -3.29
CA GLU A 109 7.73 11.47 -4.21
C GLU A 109 6.26 11.86 -4.03
N ILE A 110 6.03 13.17 -3.94
CA ILE A 110 4.70 13.78 -3.89
C ILE A 110 4.60 14.75 -5.06
N THR A 111 3.80 14.40 -6.06
CA THR A 111 3.66 15.18 -7.29
C THR A 111 2.31 15.86 -7.32
N TYR A 112 2.30 17.19 -7.33
CA TYR A 112 1.09 18.00 -7.34
C TYR A 112 0.71 18.41 -8.77
N GLY A 113 -0.53 18.13 -9.17
CA GLY A 113 -1.15 18.72 -10.35
C GLY A 113 -1.62 20.13 -10.05
N LEU A 114 -0.69 21.09 -10.07
CA LEU A 114 -0.92 22.48 -9.65
C LEU A 114 -2.15 23.09 -10.32
N ASP A 115 -2.28 22.95 -11.65
CA ASP A 115 -3.40 23.53 -12.40
C ASP A 115 -4.75 23.01 -11.91
N ARG A 116 -4.87 21.71 -11.63
CA ARG A 116 -6.11 21.09 -11.14
C ARG A 116 -6.45 21.55 -9.72
N ILE A 117 -5.43 21.73 -8.87
CA ILE A 117 -5.59 22.26 -7.52
C ILE A 117 -6.06 23.71 -7.58
N VAL A 118 -5.41 24.54 -8.39
CA VAL A 118 -5.76 25.96 -8.55
C VAL A 118 -7.15 26.13 -9.15
N MET A 119 -7.51 25.33 -10.17
CA MET A 119 -8.87 25.31 -10.71
C MET A 119 -9.91 25.05 -9.62
N TYR A 120 -9.66 24.09 -8.74
CA TYR A 120 -10.55 23.81 -7.61
C TYR A 120 -10.63 25.00 -6.64
N LEU A 121 -9.48 25.57 -6.25
CA LEU A 121 -9.42 26.70 -5.31
C LEU A 121 -10.10 27.96 -5.85
N GLN A 122 -9.99 28.22 -7.16
CA GLN A 122 -10.60 29.37 -7.84
C GLN A 122 -12.01 29.09 -8.37
N ASN A 123 -12.56 27.90 -8.09
CA ASN A 123 -13.86 27.44 -8.59
C ASN A 123 -14.00 27.57 -10.13
N LYS A 124 -12.97 27.17 -10.86
CA LYS A 124 -12.92 27.16 -12.34
C LYS A 124 -13.12 25.76 -12.89
N THR A 125 -13.77 25.65 -14.05
CA THR A 125 -14.06 24.36 -14.71
C THR A 125 -13.11 24.06 -15.88
N ASP A 126 -12.34 25.04 -16.32
CA ASP A 126 -11.34 24.93 -17.37
C ASP A 126 -10.02 25.58 -16.95
N VAL A 127 -8.90 25.04 -17.45
CA VAL A 127 -7.55 25.54 -17.12
C VAL A 127 -7.32 26.95 -17.65
N TRP A 128 -7.94 27.32 -18.77
CA TRP A 128 -7.70 28.59 -19.45
C TRP A 128 -8.25 29.79 -18.69
N SER A 129 -9.28 29.57 -17.86
CA SER A 129 -9.90 30.61 -17.02
C SER A 129 -9.29 30.75 -15.63
N ILE A 130 -8.21 30.02 -15.33
CA ILE A 130 -7.39 30.23 -14.13
C ILE A 130 -6.85 31.65 -14.16
N ASP A 131 -7.03 32.35 -13.05
CA ASP A 131 -6.38 33.63 -12.77
C ASP A 131 -4.95 33.38 -12.29
N VAL A 132 -3.96 33.92 -13.01
CA VAL A 132 -2.54 33.66 -12.75
C VAL A 132 -1.96 34.69 -11.76
N ASP A 133 -2.40 35.94 -11.82
CA ASP A 133 -1.78 37.06 -11.08
C ASP A 133 -2.76 38.16 -10.62
N GLY A 134 -4.08 37.94 -10.76
CA GLY A 134 -5.14 38.91 -10.47
C GLY A 134 -5.51 39.80 -11.66
N ALA A 135 -4.77 39.71 -12.77
CA ALA A 135 -4.97 40.55 -13.96
C ALA A 135 -5.09 39.73 -15.25
N HIS A 136 -4.38 38.62 -15.35
CA HIS A 136 -4.29 37.79 -16.56
C HIS A 136 -4.79 36.38 -16.30
N THR A 137 -5.44 35.84 -17.33
CA THR A 137 -5.87 34.44 -17.37
C THR A 137 -4.77 33.54 -17.92
N PHE A 138 -4.78 32.26 -17.52
CA PHE A 138 -3.85 31.26 -18.05
C PHE A 138 -3.94 31.14 -19.57
N GLY A 139 -5.14 31.30 -20.15
CA GLY A 139 -5.35 31.35 -21.60
C GLY A 139 -4.62 32.50 -22.28
N GLU A 140 -4.58 33.69 -21.69
CA GLU A 140 -3.86 34.83 -22.25
C GLU A 140 -2.34 34.62 -22.28
N VAL A 141 -1.82 33.87 -21.31
CA VAL A 141 -0.37 33.61 -21.19
C VAL A 141 0.07 32.40 -22.01
N TYR A 142 -0.69 31.30 -21.98
CA TYR A 142 -0.21 29.99 -22.45
C TYR A 142 -0.96 29.40 -23.64
N ALA A 143 -2.13 29.93 -24.04
CA ALA A 143 -2.91 29.29 -25.11
C ALA A 143 -2.17 29.28 -26.45
N GLN A 144 -1.53 30.39 -26.83
CA GLN A 144 -0.79 30.47 -28.08
C GLN A 144 0.44 29.54 -28.09
N PRO A 145 1.32 29.54 -27.06
CA PRO A 145 2.39 28.55 -26.94
C PRO A 145 1.92 27.10 -26.99
N GLU A 146 0.79 26.76 -26.36
CA GLU A 146 0.25 25.39 -26.38
C GLU A 146 -0.19 24.98 -27.79
N VAL A 147 -0.87 25.87 -28.51
CA VAL A 147 -1.28 25.63 -29.90
C VAL A 147 -0.07 25.43 -30.81
N GLU A 148 0.95 26.28 -30.67
CA GLU A 148 2.18 26.17 -31.45
C GLU A 148 2.92 24.85 -31.19
N ASN A 149 3.04 24.45 -29.91
CA ASN A 149 3.63 23.17 -29.54
C ASN A 149 2.80 21.99 -30.08
N CYS A 150 1.47 22.04 -30.03
CA CYS A 150 0.62 21.00 -30.61
C CYS A 150 0.84 20.85 -32.12
N VAL A 151 0.84 21.96 -32.86
CA VAL A 151 1.10 21.94 -34.31
C VAL A 151 2.47 21.37 -34.61
N TYR A 152 3.51 21.78 -33.88
CA TYR A 152 4.84 21.22 -34.05
C TYR A 152 4.88 19.72 -33.74
N ASN A 153 4.44 19.31 -32.54
CA ASN A 153 4.55 17.95 -32.02
C ASN A 153 3.75 16.93 -32.85
N PHE A 154 2.58 17.32 -33.36
CA PHE A 154 1.69 16.39 -34.06
C PHE A 154 1.77 16.48 -35.58
N GLU A 155 2.20 17.61 -36.16
CA GLU A 155 2.13 17.83 -37.61
C GLU A 155 3.49 18.11 -38.25
N LEU A 156 4.25 19.08 -37.72
CA LEU A 156 5.41 19.63 -38.40
C LEU A 156 6.75 19.00 -38.05
N ALA A 157 6.89 18.39 -36.87
CA ALA A 157 8.18 17.88 -36.42
C ALA A 157 8.72 16.82 -37.41
N ASP A 158 9.97 17.04 -37.84
CA ASP A 158 10.65 16.26 -38.85
C ASP A 158 11.16 14.94 -38.25
N VAL A 159 10.55 13.83 -38.66
CA VAL A 159 10.81 12.50 -38.11
C VAL A 159 12.25 12.03 -38.36
N GLU A 160 12.81 12.29 -39.55
CA GLU A 160 14.17 11.84 -39.89
C GLU A 160 15.21 12.59 -39.06
N ARG A 161 15.03 13.90 -38.91
CA ARG A 161 15.89 14.74 -38.08
C ARG A 161 15.82 14.35 -36.60
N LEU A 162 14.62 14.08 -36.09
CA LEU A 162 14.44 13.62 -34.71
C LEU A 162 15.10 12.26 -34.46
N LYS A 163 15.01 11.31 -35.41
CA LYS A 163 15.74 10.03 -35.32
C LYS A 163 17.25 10.26 -35.25
N ARG A 164 17.79 11.14 -36.11
CA ARG A 164 19.21 11.47 -36.09
C ARG A 164 19.63 12.16 -34.78
N LEU A 165 18.82 13.06 -34.25
CA LEU A 165 19.08 13.70 -32.95
C LEU A 165 19.08 12.68 -31.82
N TYR A 166 18.15 11.73 -31.82
CA TYR A 166 18.11 10.65 -30.85
C TYR A 166 19.43 9.86 -30.86
N GLU A 167 19.92 9.46 -32.04
CA GLU A 167 21.19 8.75 -32.20
C GLU A 167 22.39 9.57 -31.75
N ILE A 168 22.43 10.87 -32.07
CA ILE A 168 23.49 11.78 -31.63
C ILE A 168 23.51 11.87 -30.10
N TYR A 169 22.35 12.09 -29.46
CA TYR A 169 22.28 12.15 -28.00
C TYR A 169 22.64 10.81 -27.34
N GLU A 170 22.28 9.69 -27.97
CA GLU A 170 22.67 8.36 -27.52
C GLU A 170 24.20 8.21 -27.49
N LEU A 171 24.88 8.58 -28.59
CA LEU A 171 26.34 8.50 -28.70
C LEU A 171 27.06 9.44 -27.72
N GLU A 172 26.57 10.68 -27.57
CA GLU A 172 27.16 11.64 -26.63
C GLU A 172 26.99 11.19 -25.17
N ALA A 173 25.83 10.64 -24.82
CA ALA A 173 25.62 10.05 -23.50
C ALA A 173 26.60 8.89 -23.25
N GLN A 174 26.77 7.98 -24.21
CA GLN A 174 27.72 6.87 -24.11
C GLN A 174 29.17 7.36 -23.98
N ALA A 175 29.55 8.39 -24.74
CA ALA A 175 30.86 9.01 -24.68
C ALA A 175 31.13 9.66 -23.31
N CYS A 176 30.13 10.28 -22.69
CA CYS A 176 30.22 10.84 -21.35
C CYS A 176 30.32 9.73 -20.28
N ILE A 177 29.51 8.67 -20.38
CA ILE A 177 29.56 7.51 -19.48
C ILE A 177 30.96 6.86 -19.51
N ALA A 178 31.51 6.62 -20.70
CA ALA A 178 32.85 6.03 -20.86
C ALA A 178 33.97 6.87 -20.23
N ARG A 179 33.75 8.18 -20.04
CA ARG A 179 34.70 9.11 -19.40
C ARG A 179 34.38 9.38 -17.94
N GLY A 180 33.36 8.74 -17.37
CA GLY A 180 32.96 8.93 -15.99
C GLY A 180 32.25 10.27 -15.72
N LEU A 181 31.62 10.89 -16.73
CA LEU A 181 30.93 12.18 -16.61
C LEU A 181 29.41 11.98 -16.43
N VAL A 182 28.95 11.89 -15.18
CA VAL A 182 27.54 11.60 -14.81
C VAL A 182 26.56 12.67 -15.29
N VAL A 183 26.74 13.93 -14.87
CA VAL A 183 25.76 15.00 -15.12
C VAL A 183 25.57 15.25 -16.62
N PRO A 184 26.63 15.42 -17.44
CA PRO A 184 26.46 15.58 -18.87
C PRO A 184 25.82 14.36 -19.54
N ALA A 185 26.16 13.14 -19.11
CA ALA A 185 25.52 11.93 -19.63
C ALA A 185 24.01 11.94 -19.36
N TYR A 186 23.60 12.35 -18.15
CA TYR A 186 22.20 12.44 -17.77
C TYR A 186 21.43 13.47 -18.60
N ASP A 187 22.00 14.66 -18.83
CA ASP A 187 21.40 15.68 -19.67
C ASP A 187 21.12 15.18 -21.10
N PHE A 188 22.05 14.41 -21.68
CA PHE A 188 21.82 13.80 -22.99
C PHE A 188 20.72 12.74 -22.98
N VAL A 189 20.62 11.94 -21.91
CA VAL A 189 19.49 10.99 -21.75
C VAL A 189 18.16 11.73 -21.62
N LEU A 190 18.10 12.88 -20.94
CA LEU A 190 16.89 13.71 -20.88
C LEU A 190 16.48 14.23 -22.27
N ARG A 191 17.45 14.72 -23.05
CA ARG A 191 17.21 15.16 -24.44
C ARG A 191 16.76 14.00 -25.32
N GLN A 192 17.34 12.82 -25.15
CA GLN A 192 16.95 11.59 -25.84
C GLN A 192 15.51 11.19 -25.47
N SER A 193 15.13 11.27 -24.19
CA SER A 193 13.76 11.00 -23.73
C SER A 193 12.75 11.99 -24.31
N HIS A 194 13.07 13.28 -24.34
CA HIS A 194 12.21 14.28 -24.95
C HIS A 194 12.06 14.08 -26.46
N THR A 195 13.18 13.80 -27.15
CA THR A 195 13.19 13.50 -28.60
C THR A 195 12.33 12.28 -28.92
N PHE A 196 12.38 11.24 -28.08
CA PHE A 196 11.49 10.08 -28.20
C PHE A 196 10.02 10.46 -28.04
N ASN A 197 9.66 11.32 -27.09
CA ASN A 197 8.28 11.76 -26.91
C ASN A 197 7.75 12.50 -28.15
N LEU A 198 8.58 13.31 -28.81
CA LEU A 198 8.24 13.96 -30.09
C LEU A 198 8.01 12.93 -31.21
N LEU A 199 8.89 11.93 -31.32
CA LEU A 199 8.73 10.83 -32.30
C LEU A 199 7.45 10.03 -32.05
N ASP A 200 7.12 9.75 -30.79
CA ASP A 200 5.90 9.03 -30.40
C ASP A 200 4.64 9.87 -30.68
N ALA A 201 4.67 11.17 -30.38
CA ALA A 201 3.59 12.12 -30.69
C ALA A 201 3.33 12.24 -32.20
N ARG A 202 4.38 12.20 -33.03
CA ARG A 202 4.25 12.14 -34.49
C ARG A 202 3.69 10.81 -35.01
N GLY A 203 3.51 9.81 -34.14
CA GLY A 203 3.05 8.48 -34.53
C GLY A 203 4.07 7.70 -35.37
N ALA A 204 5.35 8.09 -35.31
CA ALA A 204 6.41 7.52 -36.12
C ALA A 204 7.05 6.26 -35.53
N VAL A 205 6.66 5.87 -34.31
CA VAL A 205 7.26 4.78 -33.54
C VAL A 205 6.27 3.61 -33.41
N GLY A 206 6.65 2.44 -33.94
CA GLY A 206 5.87 1.21 -33.78
C GLY A 206 5.97 0.62 -32.37
N VAL A 207 5.06 -0.29 -32.00
CA VAL A 207 5.03 -0.94 -30.67
C VAL A 207 6.34 -1.65 -30.32
N THR A 208 6.93 -2.37 -31.29
CA THR A 208 8.21 -3.07 -31.12
C THR A 208 9.40 -2.12 -31.06
N GLU A 209 9.35 -1.02 -31.81
CA GLU A 209 10.39 0.01 -31.83
C GLU A 209 10.42 0.80 -30.52
N ARG A 210 9.24 1.11 -29.96
CA ARG A 210 9.08 1.74 -28.64
C ARG A 210 9.82 0.98 -27.54
N ALA A 211 9.71 -0.34 -27.54
CA ALA A 211 10.41 -1.17 -26.56
C ALA A 211 11.95 -1.05 -26.68
N LYS A 212 12.48 -0.93 -27.91
CA LYS A 212 13.92 -0.74 -28.16
C LYS A 212 14.41 0.61 -27.66
N TYR A 213 13.68 1.69 -27.94
CA TYR A 213 14.02 3.03 -27.45
C TYR A 213 14.10 3.06 -25.92
N PHE A 214 13.10 2.49 -25.23
CA PHE A 214 13.14 2.41 -23.77
C PHE A 214 14.24 1.50 -23.24
N ALA A 215 14.55 0.38 -23.91
CA ALA A 215 15.65 -0.49 -23.49
C ALA A 215 17.00 0.23 -23.54
N ARG A 216 17.25 1.04 -24.58
CA ARG A 216 18.46 1.86 -24.70
C ARG A 216 18.56 2.91 -23.58
N MET A 217 17.52 3.70 -23.40
CA MET A 217 17.47 4.72 -22.33
C MET A 217 17.62 4.11 -20.94
N ARG A 218 17.05 2.93 -20.69
CA ARG A 218 17.26 2.19 -19.43
C ARG A 218 18.70 1.79 -19.24
N GLY A 219 19.36 1.26 -20.28
CA GLY A 219 20.76 0.88 -20.22
C GLY A 219 21.66 2.06 -19.85
N GLN A 220 21.43 3.22 -20.49
CA GLN A 220 22.17 4.45 -20.18
C GLN A 220 21.84 4.96 -18.77
N SER A 221 20.57 5.01 -18.39
CA SER A 221 20.15 5.45 -17.04
C SER A 221 20.76 4.57 -15.94
N ARG A 222 20.84 3.26 -16.18
CA ARG A 222 21.50 2.31 -15.28
C ARG A 222 22.99 2.61 -15.15
N ALA A 223 23.71 2.71 -16.26
CA ALA A 223 25.14 3.00 -16.26
C ALA A 223 25.47 4.35 -15.58
N ILE A 224 24.64 5.37 -15.82
CA ILE A 224 24.76 6.68 -15.17
C ILE A 224 24.55 6.56 -13.66
N SER A 225 23.56 5.76 -13.23
CA SER A 225 23.26 5.57 -11.82
C SER A 225 24.34 4.78 -11.09
N GLU A 226 24.86 3.71 -11.71
CA GLU A 226 26.01 2.94 -11.20
C GLU A 226 27.23 3.86 -11.03
N LEU A 227 27.56 4.64 -12.08
CA LEU A 227 28.66 5.61 -12.04
C LEU A 227 28.46 6.71 -10.99
N TYR A 228 27.23 7.20 -10.80
CA TYR A 228 26.93 8.18 -9.75
C TYR A 228 27.17 7.60 -8.36
N VAL A 229 26.74 6.37 -8.11
CA VAL A 229 26.97 5.68 -6.84
C VAL A 229 28.47 5.46 -6.60
N GLU A 230 29.22 5.05 -7.63
CA GLU A 230 30.69 4.94 -7.55
C GLU A 230 31.37 6.28 -7.23
N GLN A 231 30.92 7.38 -7.85
CA GLN A 231 31.41 8.72 -7.53
C GLN A 231 31.17 9.06 -6.05
N ARG A 232 29.96 8.80 -5.54
CA ARG A 232 29.62 9.03 -4.13
C ARG A 232 30.38 8.13 -3.16
N GLN A 233 30.65 6.89 -3.55
CA GLN A 233 31.45 5.97 -2.75
C GLN A 233 32.90 6.45 -2.64
N ARG A 234 33.50 6.97 -3.72
CA ARG A 234 34.86 7.55 -3.68
C ARG A 234 34.95 8.80 -2.82
N GLU A 235 33.85 9.54 -2.70
CA GLU A 235 33.72 10.69 -1.80
C GLU A 235 33.36 10.27 -0.37
N GLU A 236 33.30 8.96 -0.07
CA GLU A 236 32.90 8.40 1.22
C GLU A 236 31.50 8.86 1.68
N TYR A 237 30.59 9.05 0.73
CA TYR A 237 29.20 9.47 0.97
C TYR A 237 29.08 10.73 1.86
N PRO A 238 29.52 11.91 1.41
CA PRO A 238 29.75 13.08 2.27
C PRO A 238 28.47 13.65 2.93
N TRP A 239 27.29 13.27 2.45
CA TRP A 239 25.99 13.69 3.00
C TRP A 239 25.23 12.57 3.70
N LEU A 240 25.77 11.35 3.64
CA LEU A 240 25.24 10.25 4.40
C LEU A 240 25.75 10.46 5.82
N ASN A 241 24.91 11.04 6.67
CA ASN A 241 25.27 11.24 8.07
C ASN A 241 25.81 9.94 8.64
N ASP A 242 26.91 10.03 9.38
CA ASP A 242 27.61 8.92 10.03
C ASP A 242 26.68 8.12 10.94
N SER A 243 25.52 8.67 11.26
CA SER A 243 24.35 7.94 11.74
C SER A 243 24.12 6.61 11.00
N SER A 244 24.10 6.62 9.68
CA SER A 244 23.85 5.40 8.89
C SER A 244 25.06 4.47 8.70
N ALA A 245 26.29 4.96 8.88
CA ALA A 245 27.54 4.20 8.68
C ALA A 245 28.18 3.73 10.01
N ASN A 246 28.22 4.59 11.02
CA ASN A 246 28.58 4.28 12.41
C ASN A 246 27.35 3.86 13.19
N GLY A 247 26.73 2.76 12.77
CA GLY A 247 25.69 2.05 13.53
C GLY A 247 24.86 2.96 14.41
N SER A 248 24.22 4.00 13.82
CA SER A 248 23.25 4.80 14.55
C SER A 248 22.44 3.81 15.30
N GLN A 249 22.28 4.07 16.59
CA GLN A 249 21.17 3.53 17.32
C GLN A 249 19.95 3.69 16.40
N LYS A 250 19.59 2.59 15.71
CA LYS A 250 18.31 2.43 15.01
C LYS A 250 17.34 3.09 15.96
N PRO A 251 16.54 4.10 15.54
CA PRO A 251 15.67 4.82 16.47
C PRO A 251 15.07 3.76 17.37
N SER A 252 15.50 3.74 18.64
CA SER A 252 15.44 2.50 19.41
C SER A 252 13.96 2.27 19.59
N VAL A 253 13.39 1.41 18.75
CA VAL A 253 11.97 1.15 18.74
C VAL A 253 11.77 0.54 20.10
N VAL A 254 11.28 1.36 21.04
CA VAL A 254 11.31 1.01 22.44
C VAL A 254 10.34 -0.14 22.54
N MET A 255 10.85 -1.31 22.92
CA MET A 255 10.00 -2.43 23.21
C MET A 255 9.00 -1.94 24.25
N PRO A 256 7.68 -2.07 24.00
CA PRO A 256 6.70 -1.59 24.95
C PRO A 256 7.07 -2.17 26.32
N PRO A 257 7.08 -1.36 27.39
CA PRO A 257 7.32 -1.91 28.71
C PRO A 257 6.33 -3.06 28.89
N ALA A 258 6.85 -4.26 29.17
CA ALA A 258 6.00 -5.34 29.63
C ALA A 258 5.30 -4.80 30.88
N GLU A 259 4.01 -4.48 30.79
CA GLU A 259 3.27 -3.95 31.93
C GLU A 259 3.46 -4.96 33.07
N SER A 260 4.05 -4.50 34.17
CA SER A 260 4.42 -5.32 35.33
C SER A 260 3.19 -5.74 36.16
N SER A 261 2.04 -5.96 35.52
CA SER A 261 0.93 -6.68 36.12
C SER A 261 1.21 -8.18 35.95
N ASN A 262 1.96 -8.72 36.92
CA ASN A 262 2.18 -10.16 37.13
C ASN A 262 0.88 -10.97 37.37
N ALA A 263 -0.30 -10.40 37.12
CA ALA A 263 -1.56 -11.13 37.14
C ALA A 263 -1.74 -11.76 35.76
N THR A 264 -1.28 -13.01 35.61
CA THR A 264 -1.87 -13.88 34.58
C THR A 264 -3.38 -13.84 34.83
N PRO A 265 -4.20 -13.37 33.88
CA PRO A 265 -5.63 -13.28 34.13
C PRO A 265 -6.13 -14.69 34.48
N ASP A 266 -6.78 -14.88 35.62
CA ASP A 266 -7.27 -16.21 36.02
C ASP A 266 -8.46 -16.66 35.15
N LEU A 267 -9.10 -15.71 34.46
CA LEU A 267 -10.25 -15.91 33.60
C LEU A 267 -9.91 -15.62 32.15
N ALA A 268 -10.69 -16.20 31.24
CA ALA A 268 -10.60 -15.90 29.82
C ALA A 268 -10.80 -14.39 29.55
N GLN A 269 -10.02 -13.85 28.63
CA GLN A 269 -10.04 -12.45 28.23
C GLN A 269 -10.06 -12.34 26.72
N ASP A 270 -10.46 -11.20 26.19
CA ASP A 270 -10.40 -10.97 24.75
C ASP A 270 -8.98 -10.57 24.32
N LEU A 271 -8.57 -11.00 23.12
CA LEU A 271 -7.38 -10.51 22.42
C LEU A 271 -7.82 -9.58 21.28
N LEU A 272 -7.20 -8.41 21.19
CA LEU A 272 -7.40 -7.44 20.12
C LEU A 272 -6.07 -7.16 19.42
N LEU A 273 -6.05 -7.22 18.09
CA LEU A 273 -4.93 -6.80 17.25
C LEU A 273 -5.44 -5.86 16.16
N GLU A 274 -4.95 -4.63 16.15
CA GLU A 274 -5.16 -3.65 15.08
C GLU A 274 -3.84 -3.37 14.35
N LEU A 275 -3.88 -3.43 13.03
CA LEU A 275 -2.80 -3.00 12.14
C LEU A 275 -3.24 -1.75 11.42
N GLY A 276 -2.63 -0.62 11.77
CA GLY A 276 -2.92 0.68 11.19
C GLY A 276 -1.92 1.10 10.13
N SER A 277 -2.37 1.33 8.91
CA SER A 277 -1.52 1.68 7.76
C SER A 277 -2.03 2.90 6.99
N GLU A 278 -1.23 3.37 6.04
CA GLU A 278 -1.75 4.18 4.93
C GLU A 278 -2.76 3.38 4.10
N GLU A 279 -3.46 4.05 3.18
CA GLU A 279 -4.60 3.46 2.48
C GLU A 279 -4.25 2.25 1.64
N LEU A 280 -4.63 1.08 2.16
CA LEU A 280 -4.61 -0.21 1.51
C LEU A 280 -5.58 -0.20 0.33
N PRO A 281 -5.16 -0.78 -0.81
CA PRO A 281 -6.06 -1.12 -1.90
C PRO A 281 -7.24 -1.97 -1.42
N PRO A 282 -8.46 -1.81 -1.96
CA PRO A 282 -9.63 -2.57 -1.52
C PRO A 282 -9.46 -4.09 -1.57
N HIS A 283 -8.70 -4.60 -2.55
CA HIS A 283 -8.42 -6.04 -2.66
C HIS A 283 -7.48 -6.53 -1.56
N ASP A 284 -6.46 -5.75 -1.21
CA ASP A 284 -5.55 -6.06 -0.10
C ASP A 284 -6.30 -6.06 1.24
N VAL A 285 -7.28 -5.18 1.45
CA VAL A 285 -8.12 -5.22 2.66
C VAL A 285 -8.85 -6.55 2.77
N VAL A 286 -9.52 -6.98 1.68
CA VAL A 286 -10.28 -8.25 1.68
C VAL A 286 -9.35 -9.44 1.86
N HIS A 287 -8.20 -9.44 1.17
CA HIS A 287 -7.22 -10.52 1.26
C HIS A 287 -6.59 -10.59 2.66
N GLY A 288 -6.22 -9.45 3.24
CA GLY A 288 -5.68 -9.35 4.59
C GLY A 288 -6.65 -9.86 5.65
N ILE A 289 -7.94 -9.51 5.54
CA ILE A 289 -8.99 -10.05 6.43
C ILE A 289 -9.06 -11.58 6.37
N SER A 290 -9.02 -12.17 5.16
CA SER A 290 -9.06 -13.63 5.01
C SER A 290 -7.82 -14.29 5.60
N GLN A 291 -6.63 -13.80 5.25
CA GLN A 291 -5.36 -14.35 5.72
C GLN A 291 -5.22 -14.28 7.24
N ILE A 292 -5.50 -13.11 7.83
CA ILE A 292 -5.43 -12.95 9.28
C ILE A 292 -6.39 -13.94 9.97
N ARG A 293 -7.61 -14.11 9.45
CA ARG A 293 -8.57 -15.06 10.01
C ARG A 293 -8.05 -16.50 9.98
N GLU A 294 -7.56 -16.94 8.84
CA GLU A 294 -7.08 -18.32 8.65
C GLU A 294 -5.78 -18.59 9.43
N LEU A 295 -4.81 -17.69 9.34
CA LEU A 295 -3.51 -17.84 10.00
C LEU A 295 -3.63 -17.72 11.51
N LEU A 296 -4.39 -16.74 12.01
CA LEU A 296 -4.56 -16.56 13.46
C LEU A 296 -5.29 -17.76 14.08
N ALA A 297 -6.33 -18.30 13.44
CA ALA A 297 -7.00 -19.51 13.92
C ALA A 297 -6.02 -20.69 14.04
N LYS A 298 -5.21 -20.92 12.99
CA LYS A 298 -4.19 -21.98 12.98
C LYS A 298 -3.10 -21.76 14.03
N LEU A 299 -2.67 -20.51 14.23
CA LEU A 299 -1.66 -20.17 15.23
C LEU A 299 -2.18 -20.36 16.66
N LEU A 300 -3.43 -19.97 16.93
CA LEU A 300 -4.07 -20.23 18.24
C LEU A 300 -4.18 -21.73 18.51
N GLU A 301 -4.60 -22.52 17.51
CA GLU A 301 -4.70 -23.98 17.63
C GLU A 301 -3.34 -24.65 17.88
N SER A 302 -2.32 -24.32 17.08
CA SER A 302 -0.97 -24.88 17.23
C SER A 302 -0.31 -24.48 18.56
N ASN A 303 -0.66 -23.30 19.08
CA ASN A 303 -0.26 -22.86 20.41
C ASN A 303 -1.20 -23.37 21.52
N ARG A 304 -2.18 -24.24 21.21
CA ARG A 304 -3.12 -24.85 22.17
C ARG A 304 -3.87 -23.82 23.02
N LEU A 305 -4.15 -22.65 22.46
CA LEU A 305 -4.95 -21.60 23.10
C LEU A 305 -6.40 -21.76 22.66
N ALA A 306 -7.25 -22.19 23.57
CA ALA A 306 -8.70 -22.24 23.32
C ALA A 306 -9.26 -20.82 23.27
N TYR A 307 -10.28 -20.60 22.44
CA TYR A 307 -10.98 -19.33 22.32
C TYR A 307 -12.45 -19.56 21.94
N GLY A 308 -13.32 -18.60 22.21
CA GLY A 308 -14.74 -18.67 21.89
C GLY A 308 -15.03 -18.31 20.43
N GLU A 309 -14.70 -17.08 20.02
CA GLU A 309 -15.00 -16.56 18.69
C GLU A 309 -13.79 -15.79 18.12
N LEU A 310 -13.54 -15.92 16.81
CA LEU A 310 -12.56 -15.10 16.09
C LEU A 310 -13.28 -14.23 15.05
N HIS A 311 -13.29 -12.93 15.28
CA HIS A 311 -13.81 -11.94 14.34
C HIS A 311 -12.67 -11.14 13.71
N VAL A 312 -12.66 -11.04 12.38
CA VAL A 312 -11.67 -10.25 11.63
C VAL A 312 -12.40 -9.32 10.66
N THR A 313 -12.07 -8.04 10.73
CA THR A 313 -12.69 -6.96 9.96
C THR A 313 -11.68 -5.86 9.62
N GLY A 314 -12.08 -4.86 8.85
CA GLY A 314 -11.16 -3.79 8.48
C GLY A 314 -11.71 -2.74 7.53
N THR A 315 -10.96 -1.64 7.44
CA THR A 315 -11.13 -0.57 6.45
C THR A 315 -9.84 -0.40 5.64
N THR A 316 -9.79 0.57 4.74
CA THR A 316 -8.59 0.84 3.95
C THR A 316 -7.38 1.24 4.79
N ARG A 317 -7.56 1.73 6.02
CA ARG A 317 -6.45 2.13 6.90
C ARG A 317 -6.21 1.19 8.07
N ARG A 318 -7.04 0.17 8.25
CA ARG A 318 -6.97 -0.70 9.42
C ARG A 318 -7.43 -2.11 9.14
N LEU A 319 -6.68 -3.09 9.63
CA LEU A 319 -7.11 -4.48 9.76
C LEU A 319 -7.19 -4.80 11.23
N VAL A 320 -8.28 -5.45 11.65
CA VAL A 320 -8.58 -5.72 13.06
C VAL A 320 -8.92 -7.19 13.22
N ALA A 321 -8.24 -7.87 14.14
CA ALA A 321 -8.64 -9.16 14.66
C ALA A 321 -9.08 -9.00 16.12
N HIS A 322 -10.23 -9.57 16.46
CA HIS A 322 -10.78 -9.63 17.81
C HIS A 322 -11.11 -11.09 18.12
N VAL A 323 -10.41 -11.66 19.10
CA VAL A 323 -10.63 -13.01 19.61
C VAL A 323 -11.34 -12.88 20.95
N ARG A 324 -12.50 -13.51 21.08
CA ARG A 324 -13.28 -13.52 22.31
C ARG A 324 -12.99 -14.74 23.14
N ASP A 325 -13.06 -14.57 24.46
CA ASP A 325 -12.91 -15.65 25.44
C ASP A 325 -11.62 -16.46 25.23
N LEU A 326 -10.50 -15.78 24.96
CA LEU A 326 -9.20 -16.43 24.85
C LEU A 326 -8.80 -16.99 26.20
N ALA A 327 -8.46 -18.28 26.22
CA ALA A 327 -8.02 -18.97 27.42
C ALA A 327 -6.79 -18.30 28.03
N PRO A 328 -6.74 -18.14 29.36
CA PRO A 328 -5.62 -17.47 30.02
C PRO A 328 -4.32 -18.29 29.99
N MET A 329 -4.43 -19.60 29.73
CA MET A 329 -3.34 -20.56 29.71
C MET A 329 -3.46 -21.44 28.48
N GLN A 330 -2.31 -21.84 27.92
CA GLN A 330 -2.27 -22.94 26.95
C GLN A 330 -2.71 -24.24 27.61
N ASN A 331 -3.37 -25.10 26.85
CA ASN A 331 -3.62 -26.46 27.31
C ASN A 331 -2.29 -27.24 27.45
N ASP A 332 -2.23 -28.06 28.49
CA ASP A 332 -1.12 -29.01 28.68
C ASP A 332 -1.06 -29.99 27.51
N GLU A 333 0.15 -30.30 27.05
CA GLU A 333 0.37 -31.30 26.02
C GLU A 333 0.87 -32.59 26.67
N ILE A 334 0.14 -33.68 26.45
CA ILE A 334 0.54 -35.02 26.85
C ILE A 334 0.95 -35.77 25.58
N SER A 335 2.25 -35.97 25.39
CA SER A 335 2.77 -36.78 24.29
C SER A 335 3.08 -38.17 24.80
N GLU A 336 2.32 -39.17 24.34
CA GLU A 336 2.56 -40.58 24.66
C GLU A 336 3.20 -41.29 23.47
N LYS A 337 4.38 -41.87 23.68
CA LYS A 337 5.08 -42.68 22.67
C LYS A 337 5.24 -44.10 23.19
N ARG A 338 4.72 -45.07 22.43
CA ARG A 338 4.88 -46.50 22.72
C ARG A 338 6.30 -46.94 22.40
N GLY A 339 6.93 -47.58 23.36
CA GLY A 339 8.28 -48.13 23.30
C GLY A 339 8.29 -49.66 23.22
N PRO A 340 9.41 -50.30 23.59
CA PRO A 340 9.55 -51.76 23.55
C PRO A 340 8.60 -52.47 24.52
N SER A 341 8.36 -53.77 24.28
CA SER A 341 7.60 -54.64 25.18
C SER A 341 8.29 -54.75 26.55
N LEU A 342 7.52 -55.06 27.60
CA LEU A 342 8.00 -55.14 28.98
C LEU A 342 9.26 -56.01 29.11
N ASP A 343 9.23 -57.21 28.52
CA ASP A 343 10.32 -58.21 28.56
C ASP A 343 11.60 -57.74 27.86
N ARG A 344 11.49 -56.76 26.97
CA ARG A 344 12.63 -56.14 26.28
C ARG A 344 13.09 -54.88 26.98
N ALA A 345 12.22 -54.23 27.76
CA ALA A 345 12.49 -52.98 28.43
C ALA A 345 13.09 -53.17 29.83
N TYR A 346 12.70 -54.24 30.54
CA TYR A 346 13.21 -54.57 31.87
C TYR A 346 13.74 -56.00 31.88
N ASP A 347 14.84 -56.23 32.62
CA ASP A 347 15.40 -57.57 32.80
C ASP A 347 14.65 -58.37 33.89
N ALA A 348 15.05 -59.63 34.11
CA ALA A 348 14.42 -60.53 35.09
C ALA A 348 14.53 -60.05 36.56
N VAL A 349 15.32 -59.00 36.83
CA VAL A 349 15.52 -58.40 38.16
C VAL A 349 14.79 -57.03 38.25
N GLY A 350 14.13 -56.59 37.17
CA GLY A 350 13.42 -55.32 37.09
C GLY A 350 14.31 -54.12 36.76
N ALA A 351 15.57 -54.33 36.38
CA ALA A 351 16.45 -53.23 35.97
C ALA A 351 16.21 -52.85 34.49
N PRO A 352 16.32 -51.56 34.12
CA PRO A 352 16.11 -51.12 32.75
C PRO A 352 17.18 -51.67 31.82
N THR A 353 16.78 -52.23 30.68
CA THR A 353 17.73 -52.69 29.66
C THR A 353 18.26 -51.52 28.83
N ARG A 354 19.34 -51.77 28.06
CA ARG A 354 19.84 -50.80 27.06
C ARG A 354 18.77 -50.34 26.07
N ALA A 355 17.75 -51.17 25.80
CA ALA A 355 16.64 -50.81 24.92
C ALA A 355 15.70 -49.78 25.56
N ALA A 356 15.39 -49.91 26.86
CA ALA A 356 14.64 -48.92 27.60
C ALA A 356 15.43 -47.61 27.79
N GLU A 357 16.73 -47.70 28.06
CA GLU A 357 17.61 -46.53 28.18
C GLU A 357 17.75 -45.75 26.88
N GLY A 358 17.93 -46.46 25.76
CA GLY A 358 17.98 -45.86 24.42
C GLY A 358 16.64 -45.22 24.03
N PHE A 359 15.52 -45.87 24.34
CA PHE A 359 14.18 -45.35 24.09
C PHE A 359 13.90 -44.08 24.90
N ALA A 360 14.15 -44.08 26.21
CA ALA A 360 13.93 -42.91 27.06
C ALA A 360 14.79 -41.71 26.63
N ARG A 361 16.07 -41.96 26.29
CA ARG A 361 17.00 -40.94 25.79
C ARG A 361 16.53 -40.36 24.46
N GLY A 362 16.04 -41.20 23.54
CA GLY A 362 15.47 -40.76 22.27
C GLY A 362 14.19 -39.95 22.40
N GLN A 363 13.42 -40.16 23.49
CA GLN A 363 12.22 -39.36 23.80
C GLN A 363 12.49 -38.20 24.77
N GLY A 364 13.72 -38.04 25.27
CA GLY A 364 14.11 -36.97 26.19
C GLY A 364 13.46 -37.05 27.57
N VAL A 365 13.09 -38.26 28.03
CA VAL A 365 12.52 -38.53 29.35
C VAL A 365 13.45 -39.40 30.19
N ASN A 366 13.33 -39.37 31.51
CA ASN A 366 14.11 -40.24 32.38
C ASN A 366 13.56 -41.68 32.28
N VAL A 367 14.44 -42.67 32.19
CA VAL A 367 14.08 -44.10 32.12
C VAL A 367 13.18 -44.52 33.28
N GLN A 368 13.38 -43.94 34.47
CA GLN A 368 12.59 -44.22 35.66
C GLN A 368 11.17 -43.62 35.61
N THR A 369 10.90 -42.71 34.67
CA THR A 369 9.59 -42.05 34.49
C THR A 369 8.74 -42.70 33.40
N LEU A 370 9.19 -43.83 32.85
CA LEU A 370 8.45 -44.57 31.85
C LEU A 370 7.27 -45.32 32.48
N GLU A 371 6.09 -45.20 31.88
CA GLU A 371 4.87 -45.86 32.35
C GLU A 371 4.69 -47.22 31.66
N VAL A 372 4.23 -48.24 32.37
CA VAL A 372 3.94 -49.57 31.80
C VAL A 372 2.43 -49.71 31.60
N ARG A 373 2.00 -50.02 30.37
CA ARG A 373 0.60 -50.32 30.01
C ARG A 373 0.57 -51.44 28.97
N ASP A 374 -0.36 -52.39 29.10
CA ASP A 374 -0.61 -53.46 28.11
C ASP A 374 0.64 -54.19 27.59
N ASN A 375 1.57 -54.51 28.49
CA ASN A 375 2.84 -55.19 28.20
C ASN A 375 3.84 -54.38 27.33
N TYR A 376 3.66 -53.07 27.22
CA TYR A 376 4.60 -52.13 26.59
C TYR A 376 4.97 -50.98 27.53
N VAL A 377 6.14 -50.40 27.28
CA VAL A 377 6.62 -49.23 28.00
C VAL A 377 6.31 -47.96 27.22
N TYR A 378 5.78 -46.94 27.87
CA TYR A 378 5.37 -45.68 27.28
C TYR A 378 6.21 -44.53 27.84
N ALA A 379 6.71 -43.68 26.96
CA ALA A 379 7.25 -42.38 27.33
C ALA A 379 6.10 -41.36 27.31
N VAL A 380 5.70 -40.90 28.49
CA VAL A 380 4.67 -39.87 28.66
C VAL A 380 5.37 -38.54 28.96
N LYS A 381 5.45 -37.67 27.97
CA LYS A 381 5.99 -36.31 28.14
C LYS A 381 4.85 -35.35 28.37
N ARG A 382 4.77 -34.81 29.60
CA ARG A 382 3.81 -33.75 29.95
C ARG A 382 4.50 -32.40 29.81
N VAL A 383 4.10 -31.61 28.83
CA VAL A 383 4.54 -30.23 28.67
C VAL A 383 3.46 -29.34 29.27
N LYS A 384 3.77 -28.72 30.40
CA LYS A 384 2.86 -27.78 31.06
C LYS A 384 2.64 -26.56 30.16
N GLY A 385 1.40 -26.16 29.98
CA GLY A 385 1.02 -24.96 29.26
C GLY A 385 1.58 -23.69 29.92
N GLN A 386 1.81 -22.66 29.12
CA GLN A 386 2.25 -21.36 29.60
C GLN A 386 1.09 -20.35 29.62
N PRO A 387 1.20 -19.27 30.42
CA PRO A 387 0.30 -18.13 30.33
C PRO A 387 0.19 -17.61 28.91
N ALA A 388 -1.03 -17.30 28.47
CA ALA A 388 -1.28 -16.73 27.15
C ALA A 388 -0.47 -15.44 26.93
N SER A 389 -0.31 -14.60 27.97
CA SER A 389 0.51 -13.38 27.94
C SER A 389 1.96 -13.61 27.51
N ASN A 390 2.54 -14.77 27.79
CA ASN A 390 3.91 -15.10 27.40
C ASN A 390 4.01 -15.58 25.95
N VAL A 391 2.92 -16.11 25.40
CA VAL A 391 2.86 -16.73 24.07
C VAL A 391 2.44 -15.71 23.01
N LEU A 392 1.55 -14.80 23.37
CA LEU A 392 0.94 -13.83 22.47
C LEU A 392 1.95 -12.93 21.71
N PRO A 393 3.04 -12.42 22.31
CA PRO A 393 4.03 -11.62 21.58
C PRO A 393 4.65 -12.36 20.39
N ALA A 394 5.07 -13.61 20.61
CA ALA A 394 5.66 -14.44 19.57
C ALA A 394 4.61 -14.82 18.52
N LEU A 395 3.40 -15.18 18.96
CA LEU A 395 2.28 -15.51 18.09
C LEU A 395 1.90 -14.34 17.17
N CYS A 396 1.80 -13.13 17.70
CA CYS A 396 1.51 -11.93 16.90
C CYS A 396 2.63 -11.64 15.90
N THR A 397 3.89 -11.81 16.29
CA THR A 397 5.04 -11.61 15.38
C THR A 397 5.00 -12.64 14.24
N GLU A 398 4.81 -13.92 14.57
CA GLU A 398 4.71 -15.01 13.58
C GLU A 398 3.51 -14.82 12.63
N LEU A 399 2.37 -14.35 13.15
CA LEU A 399 1.21 -14.00 12.33
C LEU A 399 1.58 -12.97 11.25
N LEU A 400 2.23 -11.87 11.66
CA LEU A 400 2.58 -10.78 10.74
C LEU A 400 3.65 -11.19 9.73
N ASP A 401 4.65 -11.97 10.16
CA ASP A 401 5.67 -12.53 9.28
C ASP A 401 5.12 -13.57 8.30
N SER A 402 3.97 -14.17 8.61
CA SER A 402 3.28 -15.15 7.76
C SER A 402 2.35 -14.52 6.74
N LEU A 403 2.05 -13.22 6.84
CA LEU A 403 1.22 -12.53 5.86
C LEU A 403 1.90 -12.50 4.49
N ARG A 404 1.14 -12.77 3.43
CA ARG A 404 1.61 -12.76 2.05
C ARG A 404 0.78 -11.76 1.25
N TRP A 405 1.47 -10.98 0.42
CA TRP A 405 0.84 -9.90 -0.32
C TRP A 405 1.26 -9.97 -1.77
N GLY A 406 0.36 -9.59 -2.68
CA GLY A 406 0.68 -9.57 -4.11
C GLY A 406 1.74 -8.52 -4.44
N LYS A 407 1.65 -7.34 -3.83
CA LYS A 407 2.63 -6.26 -3.98
C LYS A 407 2.99 -5.68 -2.61
N THR A 408 4.28 -5.56 -2.36
CA THR A 408 4.83 -5.01 -1.12
C THR A 408 5.83 -3.89 -1.42
N MET A 409 5.94 -2.94 -0.51
CA MET A 409 6.98 -1.91 -0.52
C MET A 409 7.75 -1.92 0.80
N ARG A 410 9.00 -1.46 0.75
CA ARG A 410 9.75 -0.98 1.91
C ARG A 410 9.51 0.52 2.06
N TRP A 411 9.47 1.03 3.29
CA TRP A 411 9.26 2.47 3.55
C TRP A 411 10.08 3.01 4.72
N ASN A 412 10.80 2.15 5.44
CA ASN A 412 11.66 2.50 6.54
C ASN A 412 12.85 1.53 6.62
N GLU A 413 13.73 1.78 7.58
CA GLU A 413 14.97 1.03 7.82
C GLU A 413 14.75 -0.42 8.27
N SER A 414 13.51 -0.82 8.62
CA SER A 414 13.24 -2.21 9.00
C SER A 414 13.43 -3.18 7.83
N GLY A 415 13.33 -2.68 6.59
CA GLY A 415 13.40 -3.49 5.37
C GLY A 415 12.22 -4.43 5.16
N VAL A 416 11.26 -4.48 6.09
CA VAL A 416 10.08 -5.34 6.01
C VAL A 416 9.16 -4.87 4.88
N GLY A 417 8.72 -5.82 4.04
CA GLY A 417 7.77 -5.57 2.96
C GLY A 417 6.33 -5.62 3.46
N TYR A 418 5.55 -4.58 3.17
CA TYR A 418 4.11 -4.53 3.46
C TYR A 418 3.39 -3.76 2.34
N PRO A 419 2.08 -3.95 2.09
CA PRO A 419 1.41 -3.31 0.95
C PRO A 419 1.45 -1.79 1.01
N ARG A 420 1.38 -1.20 2.20
CA ARG A 420 1.38 0.24 2.47
C ARG A 420 2.07 0.52 3.79
N PRO A 421 2.73 1.68 3.99
CA PRO A 421 3.44 1.95 5.23
C PRO A 421 2.58 1.69 6.47
N LEU A 422 3.04 0.78 7.33
CA LEU A 422 2.43 0.56 8.64
C LEU A 422 2.83 1.72 9.57
N ARG A 423 1.86 2.23 10.32
CA ARG A 423 2.00 3.45 11.12
C ARG A 423 1.74 3.24 12.61
N TRP A 424 0.86 2.31 12.99
CA TRP A 424 0.62 1.95 14.39
C TRP A 424 0.14 0.50 14.51
N ILE A 425 0.35 -0.08 15.68
CA ILE A 425 -0.17 -1.39 16.07
C ILE A 425 -0.85 -1.23 17.42
N VAL A 426 -2.12 -1.63 17.53
CA VAL A 426 -2.77 -1.82 18.84
C VAL A 426 -2.80 -3.31 19.13
N ALA A 427 -2.28 -3.74 20.27
CA ALA A 427 -2.33 -5.14 20.68
C ALA A 427 -2.64 -5.25 22.17
N LEU A 428 -3.82 -5.78 22.52
CA LEU A 428 -4.32 -5.85 23.88
C LEU A 428 -4.84 -7.26 24.21
N HIS A 429 -4.55 -7.75 25.41
CA HIS A 429 -5.17 -8.91 26.02
C HIS A 429 -5.90 -8.45 27.29
N GLY A 430 -7.23 -8.36 27.21
CA GLY A 430 -8.04 -7.62 28.19
C GLY A 430 -7.66 -6.14 28.23
N ALA A 431 -7.11 -5.67 29.35
CA ALA A 431 -6.60 -4.31 29.51
C ALA A 431 -5.07 -4.18 29.34
N SER A 432 -4.37 -5.31 29.22
CA SER A 432 -2.90 -5.37 29.20
C SER A 432 -2.38 -5.31 27.78
N VAL A 433 -1.31 -4.54 27.54
CA VAL A 433 -0.65 -4.49 26.23
C VAL A 433 0.09 -5.81 25.95
N VAL A 434 -0.02 -6.33 24.74
CA VAL A 434 0.82 -7.45 24.24
C VAL A 434 2.08 -6.84 23.61
N PRO A 435 3.26 -6.90 24.25
CA PRO A 435 4.43 -6.15 23.82
C PRO A 435 5.19 -6.87 22.69
N PHE A 436 5.22 -6.27 21.49
CA PHE A 436 6.08 -6.73 20.39
C PHE A 436 6.40 -5.56 19.44
N ILE A 437 7.36 -5.78 18.55
CA ILE A 437 7.74 -4.83 17.51
C ILE A 437 7.66 -5.53 16.17
N TRP A 438 7.06 -4.87 15.17
CA TRP A 438 7.03 -5.37 13.81
C TRP A 438 7.19 -4.24 12.79
N ALA A 439 8.01 -4.45 11.76
CA ALA A 439 8.34 -3.45 10.73
C ALA A 439 8.74 -2.06 11.29
N GLY A 440 9.44 -2.03 12.43
CA GLY A 440 9.84 -0.79 13.10
C GLY A 440 8.73 -0.07 13.86
N VAL A 441 7.59 -0.73 14.10
CA VAL A 441 6.44 -0.19 14.86
C VAL A 441 6.24 -1.01 16.13
N SER A 442 6.27 -0.36 17.29
CA SER A 442 5.91 -0.98 18.57
C SER A 442 4.40 -1.16 18.69
N SER A 443 3.96 -2.28 19.25
CA SER A 443 2.58 -2.46 19.69
C SER A 443 2.26 -1.57 20.89
N GLY A 444 0.98 -1.21 21.06
CA GLY A 444 0.55 -0.41 22.19
C GLY A 444 -0.96 -0.36 22.32
N ARG A 445 -1.45 0.71 22.97
CA ARG A 445 -2.87 0.96 23.20
C ARG A 445 -3.44 2.16 22.42
N ILE A 446 -2.62 2.80 21.60
CA ILE A 446 -3.00 4.03 20.88
C ILE A 446 -3.40 3.71 19.44
N SER A 447 -4.69 3.91 19.14
CA SER A 447 -5.22 3.90 17.78
C SER A 447 -5.24 5.31 17.19
N ARG A 448 -5.52 5.45 15.89
CA ARG A 448 -5.63 6.74 15.19
C ARG A 448 -6.99 6.94 14.55
N GLY A 449 -7.45 8.19 14.55
CA GLY A 449 -8.71 8.63 13.97
C GLY A 449 -8.70 8.79 12.44
N PRO A 450 -9.85 9.17 11.85
CA PRO A 450 -9.93 9.51 10.44
C PRO A 450 -9.18 10.82 10.15
N ARG A 451 -8.54 10.96 8.98
CA ARG A 451 -7.74 12.15 8.63
C ARG A 451 -8.53 13.46 8.67
N PHE A 452 -9.84 13.41 8.45
CA PHE A 452 -10.70 14.58 8.55
C PHE A 452 -10.80 15.12 9.99
N ALA A 453 -10.65 14.25 11.00
CA ALA A 453 -10.57 14.67 12.39
C ALA A 453 -9.27 15.44 12.64
N ASP A 454 -8.15 15.00 12.04
CA ASP A 454 -6.85 15.70 12.14
C ASP A 454 -6.94 17.12 11.58
N ALA A 455 -7.58 17.26 10.40
CA ALA A 455 -7.80 18.57 9.78
C ALA A 455 -8.74 19.47 10.60
N ALA A 456 -9.82 18.91 11.17
CA ALA A 456 -10.74 19.66 12.03
C ALA A 456 -10.09 20.10 13.34
N ALA A 457 -9.17 19.30 13.89
CA ALA A 457 -8.42 19.60 15.10
C ALA A 457 -7.24 20.56 14.87
N GLN A 458 -6.97 20.99 13.63
CA GLN A 458 -5.87 21.89 13.26
C GLN A 458 -4.51 21.44 13.82
N LEU A 459 -4.28 20.13 13.83
CA LEU A 459 -3.05 19.55 14.36
C LEU A 459 -1.83 19.98 13.55
N ALA A 460 -0.66 20.02 14.19
CA ALA A 460 0.58 20.33 13.50
C ALA A 460 0.91 19.25 12.45
N THR A 461 1.74 19.60 11.47
CA THR A 461 2.15 18.63 10.44
C THR A 461 2.87 17.45 11.10
N GLY A 462 2.36 16.24 10.88
CA GLY A 462 2.89 15.01 11.46
C GLY A 462 2.20 14.56 12.74
N GLU A 463 1.29 15.36 13.29
CA GLU A 463 0.42 14.97 14.39
C GLU A 463 -0.85 14.28 13.86
N PHE A 464 -1.43 13.42 14.70
CA PHE A 464 -2.62 12.65 14.37
C PHE A 464 -3.56 12.66 15.56
N THR A 465 -4.86 12.65 15.28
CA THR A 465 -5.87 12.42 16.30
C THR A 465 -5.67 11.01 16.83
N THR A 466 -5.19 10.90 18.06
CA THR A 466 -4.95 9.63 18.73
C THR A 466 -6.12 9.27 19.63
N LEU A 467 -6.38 7.97 19.73
CA LEU A 467 -7.39 7.41 20.62
C LEU A 467 -6.73 6.36 21.49
N GLU A 468 -6.75 6.58 22.80
CA GLU A 468 -6.28 5.59 23.75
C GLU A 468 -7.37 4.54 24.02
N ILE A 469 -7.02 3.27 23.85
CA ILE A 469 -7.86 2.11 24.10
C ILE A 469 -7.52 1.56 25.48
N ALA A 470 -8.48 1.58 26.40
CA ALA A 470 -8.22 1.17 27.78
C ALA A 470 -8.18 -0.36 27.87
N ASP A 471 -9.13 -0.99 27.21
CA ASP A 471 -9.35 -2.43 27.16
C ASP A 471 -10.00 -2.82 25.83
N THR A 472 -9.95 -4.13 25.53
CA THR A 472 -10.53 -4.73 24.32
C THR A 472 -12.03 -4.48 24.14
N ARG A 473 -12.82 -4.38 25.22
CA ARG A 473 -14.28 -4.20 25.15
C ARG A 473 -14.64 -2.78 24.72
N SER A 474 -13.89 -1.79 25.19
CA SER A 474 -14.10 -0.38 24.86
C SER A 474 -13.75 -0.02 23.40
N TYR A 475 -13.03 -0.89 22.69
CA TYR A 475 -12.43 -0.57 21.39
C TYR A 475 -13.45 -0.18 20.31
N PHE A 476 -14.46 -1.02 20.10
CA PHE A 476 -15.45 -0.80 19.02
C PHE A 476 -16.29 0.44 19.26
N ASP A 477 -16.70 0.67 20.52
CA ASP A 477 -17.49 1.84 20.91
C ASP A 477 -16.69 3.13 20.72
N LYS A 478 -15.42 3.14 21.14
CA LYS A 478 -14.54 4.30 20.97
C LYS A 478 -14.27 4.63 19.49
N LEU A 479 -14.09 3.62 18.63
CA LEU A 479 -13.94 3.85 17.19
C LEU A 479 -15.23 4.36 16.54
N SER A 480 -16.38 3.82 16.94
CA SER A 480 -17.68 4.28 16.45
C SER A 480 -17.93 5.75 16.83
N ALA A 481 -17.55 6.16 18.05
CA ALA A 481 -17.69 7.53 18.54
C ALA A 481 -16.93 8.56 17.70
N ILE A 482 -15.81 8.17 17.07
CA ILE A 482 -15.03 9.03 16.16
C ILE A 482 -15.40 8.83 14.68
N GLY A 483 -16.54 8.19 14.41
CA GLY A 483 -17.07 8.00 13.06
C GLY A 483 -16.41 6.87 12.26
N VAL A 484 -15.68 5.96 12.91
CA VAL A 484 -15.05 4.80 12.25
C VAL A 484 -15.95 3.58 12.39
N THR A 485 -16.66 3.25 11.30
CA THR A 485 -17.42 1.98 11.20
C THR A 485 -16.53 0.89 10.59
N LEU A 486 -16.15 -0.11 11.39
CA LEU A 486 -15.29 -1.21 10.96
C LEU A 486 -16.00 -2.19 10.03
N ASP A 487 -17.20 -2.63 10.44
CA ASP A 487 -17.97 -3.63 9.72
C ASP A 487 -18.33 -3.15 8.30
N ARG A 488 -18.01 -3.98 7.32
CA ARG A 488 -18.21 -3.67 5.89
C ARG A 488 -19.69 -3.68 5.51
N ASP A 489 -20.46 -4.59 6.08
CA ASP A 489 -21.88 -4.75 5.78
C ASP A 489 -22.69 -3.67 6.50
N ALA A 490 -22.30 -3.31 7.73
CA ALA A 490 -22.85 -2.12 8.41
C ALA A 490 -22.58 -0.82 7.63
N ARG A 491 -21.37 -0.66 7.05
CA ARG A 491 -21.07 0.48 6.16
C ARG A 491 -21.91 0.49 4.89
N ARG A 492 -22.14 -0.68 4.27
CA ARG A 492 -22.99 -0.81 3.08
C ARG A 492 -24.46 -0.49 3.38
N ALA A 493 -24.95 -0.90 4.54
CA ALA A 493 -26.30 -0.59 5.00
C ALA A 493 -26.47 0.91 5.34
N GLY A 494 -25.52 1.49 6.09
CA GLY A 494 -25.50 2.92 6.43
C GLY A 494 -25.35 3.85 5.20
N GLY A 495 -24.66 3.39 4.15
CA GLY A 495 -24.56 4.10 2.87
C GLY A 495 -25.87 4.13 2.06
N ARG A 496 -26.82 3.23 2.34
CA ARG A 496 -28.17 3.24 1.73
C ARG A 496 -29.17 4.07 2.54
N THR A 497 -29.11 4.04 3.87
CA THR A 497 -30.01 4.83 4.73
C THR A 497 -29.61 6.31 4.85
N SER A 498 -28.31 6.64 4.78
CA SER A 498 -27.84 8.03 4.84
C SER A 498 -28.12 8.89 3.59
N LYS A 499 -28.67 8.30 2.51
CA LYS A 499 -29.17 9.08 1.36
C LYS A 499 -30.52 9.75 1.64
N THR A 500 -31.29 9.24 2.59
CA THR A 500 -32.62 9.75 2.94
C THR A 500 -32.61 10.69 4.14
N ASP A 501 -31.67 10.51 5.09
CA ASP A 501 -31.63 11.31 6.34
C ASP A 501 -30.71 12.54 6.33
N ARG A 502 -29.93 12.79 5.27
CA ARG A 502 -29.14 14.04 5.15
C ARG A 502 -29.98 15.28 4.78
N ARG A 503 -31.30 15.23 4.95
CA ARG A 503 -32.20 16.39 4.83
C ARG A 503 -32.52 17.07 6.17
N ALA A 504 -32.10 16.51 7.31
CA ALA A 504 -32.33 17.11 8.62
C ALA A 504 -31.04 17.06 9.46
N GLY A 505 -30.33 18.18 9.52
CA GLY A 505 -29.10 18.32 10.28
C GLY A 505 -28.52 19.71 10.10
N GLN A 506 -29.19 20.70 10.72
CA GLN A 506 -28.77 22.09 10.82
C GLN A 506 -27.33 22.20 11.36
N TRP A 507 -26.48 22.95 10.65
CA TRP A 507 -25.21 23.44 11.18
C TRP A 507 -25.44 24.79 11.85
N CYS A 508 -25.19 24.86 13.15
CA CYS A 508 -25.06 26.14 13.86
C CYS A 508 -23.73 26.80 13.49
N HIS A 509 -23.82 28.04 13.00
CA HIS A 509 -22.73 29.00 12.92
C HIS A 509 -22.13 29.29 14.31
N PRO A 510 -20.88 29.75 14.34
CA PRO A 510 -20.63 31.00 15.04
C PRO A 510 -19.89 32.01 14.15
N GLY A 511 -20.59 33.14 13.96
CA GLY A 511 -20.11 34.52 13.89
C GLY A 511 -18.67 34.87 13.50
N ARG A 512 -18.64 35.70 12.44
CA ARG A 512 -17.65 36.70 11.99
C ARG A 512 -16.47 36.22 11.16
#